data_AF-A0A1T5FDB1-F1
#
_entry.id   AF-A0A1T5FDB1-F1
#
_cell.length_a   1.000
_cell.length_b   1.000
_cell.length_c   1.000
_cell.angle_alpha   90.00
_cell.angle_beta   90.00
_cell.angle_gamma   90.00
#
_symmetry.space_group_name_H-M   'P 1'
#
loop_
_entity.id
_entity.type
_entity.pdbx_description
1 polymer ?
#
loop_
_entity_poly.entity_id
_entity_poly.type
_entity_poly.pdbx_seq_one_letter_code
_entity_poly.pdbx_strand_id
1 'polypeptide(L)'
;MIKRTAVTLACLSLAMLPAGGGAVEGVRSPPPEICTGGAGWADDDAEATAHEFEQAFREFDQRFTAFSERFAEAFDTEEDRPDMAATAALRAAMEDVYRALARLIPLRDAGDEAWPMKFLLNDIPGGVPFPDLDPPDRGEVLRAAFLRELTTVAIPGEPRSKVRFLARLDMTRMLLDATGEGGGERNEDALRILADDALVEAYDADFRRPALRVLDDGWHTSLASRLRSQVARMCGEVEG
;
A
#
# COMPACT_ATOMS: atom_id res chain seq x y z
N MET A 1 -52.51 17.11 -63.54
CA MET A 1 -52.94 18.39 -62.94
C MET A 1 -53.15 18.20 -61.45
N ILE A 2 -52.93 19.27 -60.67
CA ILE A 2 -53.07 19.44 -59.21
C ILE A 2 -51.73 19.39 -58.43
N LYS A 3 -51.23 20.61 -58.23
CA LYS A 3 -50.26 21.08 -57.23
C LYS A 3 -50.87 21.07 -55.82
N ARG A 4 -50.01 21.28 -54.81
CA ARG A 4 -50.22 21.82 -53.43
C ARG A 4 -49.97 20.76 -52.34
N THR A 5 -49.26 21.00 -51.24
CA THR A 5 -48.49 22.13 -50.69
C THR A 5 -47.65 21.60 -49.53
N ALA A 6 -46.57 22.30 -49.20
CA ALA A 6 -45.68 22.04 -48.07
C ALA A 6 -46.35 22.28 -46.69
N VAL A 7 -45.87 21.57 -45.67
CA VAL A 7 -45.74 22.11 -44.30
C VAL A 7 -44.37 21.72 -43.78
N THR A 8 -43.53 22.74 -43.60
CA THR A 8 -42.27 22.71 -42.87
C THR A 8 -42.59 22.73 -41.37
N LEU A 9 -41.98 21.84 -40.58
CA LEU A 9 -41.80 22.09 -39.16
C LEU A 9 -40.32 21.93 -38.83
N ALA A 10 -39.68 23.07 -38.63
CA ALA A 10 -38.37 23.17 -38.02
C ALA A 10 -38.55 23.03 -36.50
N CYS A 11 -37.84 22.11 -35.86
CA CYS A 11 -37.53 22.20 -34.45
C CYS A 11 -36.04 21.95 -34.25
N LEU A 12 -35.42 23.03 -33.78
CA LEU A 12 -34.12 23.25 -33.17
C LEU A 12 -33.27 22.04 -32.80
N SER A 13 -32.05 22.08 -33.36
CA SER A 13 -30.75 21.78 -32.79
C SER A 13 -30.70 21.42 -31.30
N LEU A 14 -30.32 20.17 -30.99
CA LEU A 14 -29.47 19.88 -29.84
C LEU A 14 -28.11 19.43 -30.38
N ALA A 15 -27.08 20.21 -30.06
CA ALA A 15 -25.70 19.87 -30.33
C ALA A 15 -25.36 18.56 -29.61
N MET A 16 -25.10 17.49 -30.38
CA MET A 16 -24.37 16.35 -29.84
C MET A 16 -22.92 16.79 -29.66
N LEU A 17 -22.54 17.00 -28.39
CA LEU A 17 -21.16 17.09 -27.97
C LEU A 17 -20.36 15.90 -28.53
N PRO A 18 -19.09 16.10 -28.92
CA PRO A 18 -18.23 14.98 -29.23
C PRO A 18 -18.20 14.05 -28.02
N ALA A 19 -18.38 12.76 -28.29
CA ALA A 19 -18.12 11.70 -27.34
C ALA A 19 -16.71 11.93 -26.77
N GLY A 20 -16.66 12.46 -25.54
CA GLY A 20 -15.48 12.37 -24.71
C GLY A 20 -15.25 10.89 -24.50
N GLY A 21 -14.40 10.31 -25.33
CA GLY A 21 -13.75 9.06 -25.01
C GLY A 21 -13.11 9.29 -23.65
N GLY A 22 -13.68 8.65 -22.63
CA GLY A 22 -12.98 8.51 -21.36
C GLY A 22 -11.61 7.97 -21.72
N ALA A 23 -10.58 8.75 -21.46
CA ALA A 23 -9.25 8.23 -21.39
C ALA A 23 -9.32 7.12 -20.34
N VAL A 24 -9.36 5.88 -20.81
CA VAL A 24 -8.88 4.76 -20.01
C VAL A 24 -7.49 5.21 -19.60
N GLU A 25 -7.32 5.42 -18.30
CA GLU A 25 -6.06 5.75 -17.66
C GLU A 25 -5.06 4.71 -18.18
N GLY A 26 -4.28 5.13 -19.18
CA GLY A 26 -3.48 4.20 -19.96
C GLY A 26 -2.53 3.52 -19.00
N VAL A 27 -2.49 2.20 -19.03
CA VAL A 27 -1.40 1.44 -18.43
C VAL A 27 -0.12 1.97 -19.09
N ARG A 28 0.52 2.94 -18.43
CA ARG A 28 1.70 3.61 -18.98
C ARG A 28 2.83 2.61 -18.90
N SER A 29 3.43 2.32 -20.05
CA SER A 29 4.55 1.39 -20.13
C SER A 29 5.67 1.84 -19.18
N PRO A 30 6.27 0.93 -18.39
CA PRO A 30 7.37 1.27 -17.49
C PRO A 30 8.54 1.88 -18.29
N PRO A 31 9.36 2.75 -17.67
CA PRO A 31 10.52 3.33 -18.35
C PRO A 31 11.40 2.20 -18.92
N PRO A 32 11.89 2.33 -20.18
CA PRO A 32 12.72 1.29 -20.80
C PRO A 32 13.91 0.88 -19.94
N GLU A 33 14.48 1.81 -19.17
CA GLU A 33 15.63 1.57 -18.29
C GLU A 33 15.34 0.61 -17.12
N ILE A 34 14.07 0.48 -16.72
CA ILE A 34 13.63 -0.43 -15.65
C ILE A 34 13.43 -1.85 -16.18
N CYS A 35 12.85 -2.00 -17.37
CA CYS A 35 12.48 -3.32 -17.92
C CYS A 35 13.50 -3.90 -18.90
N THR A 36 14.48 -3.12 -19.36
CA THR A 36 15.56 -3.61 -20.22
C THR A 36 16.44 -4.65 -19.51
N GLY A 37 16.97 -5.60 -20.30
CA GLY A 37 17.89 -6.63 -19.80
C GLY A 37 17.28 -7.61 -18.78
N GLY A 38 15.95 -7.71 -18.72
CA GLY A 38 15.25 -8.56 -17.75
C GLY A 38 15.49 -8.13 -16.30
N ALA A 39 15.47 -6.80 -16.06
CA ALA A 39 15.73 -6.18 -14.76
C ALA A 39 17.10 -6.55 -14.16
N GLY A 40 18.13 -6.70 -15.00
CA GLY A 40 19.47 -7.10 -14.57
C GLY A 40 20.08 -6.19 -13.49
N TRP A 41 19.70 -4.92 -13.51
CA TRP A 41 20.14 -3.93 -12.53
C TRP A 41 19.71 -4.23 -11.08
N ALA A 42 18.65 -5.01 -10.88
CA ALA A 42 18.19 -5.41 -9.54
C ALA A 42 19.14 -6.41 -8.86
N ASP A 43 20.13 -6.92 -9.59
CA ASP A 43 21.14 -7.87 -9.15
C ASP A 43 22.57 -7.27 -9.21
N ASP A 44 22.70 -5.96 -9.54
CA ASP A 44 24.01 -5.28 -9.65
C ASP A 44 24.77 -5.31 -8.31
N ASP A 45 24.05 -5.23 -7.18
CA ASP A 45 24.58 -5.45 -5.83
C ASP A 45 23.55 -6.22 -4.98
N ALA A 46 23.52 -7.54 -5.16
CA ALA A 46 22.57 -8.44 -4.53
C ALA A 46 22.67 -8.44 -2.99
N GLU A 47 23.88 -8.38 -2.46
CA GLU A 47 24.13 -8.39 -1.01
C GLU A 47 23.71 -7.07 -0.38
N ALA A 48 24.06 -5.93 -0.98
CA ALA A 48 23.62 -4.63 -0.48
C ALA A 48 22.10 -4.51 -0.54
N THR A 49 21.47 -4.93 -1.64
CA THR A 49 20.00 -4.90 -1.77
C THR A 49 19.34 -5.73 -0.67
N ALA A 50 19.82 -6.97 -0.44
CA ALA A 50 19.27 -7.81 0.61
C ALA A 50 19.44 -7.17 2.01
N HIS A 51 20.62 -6.64 2.27
CA HIS A 51 20.95 -5.99 3.53
C HIS A 51 20.09 -4.74 3.80
N GLU A 52 19.81 -3.93 2.77
CA GLU A 52 18.96 -2.75 2.87
C GLU A 52 17.53 -3.13 3.30
N PHE A 53 16.94 -4.17 2.70
CA PHE A 53 15.60 -4.65 3.07
C PHE A 53 15.58 -5.24 4.49
N GLU A 54 16.61 -5.98 4.90
CA GLU A 54 16.73 -6.49 6.27
C GLU A 54 16.83 -5.36 7.31
N GLN A 55 17.61 -4.32 7.01
CA GLN A 55 17.74 -3.15 7.89
C GLN A 55 16.42 -2.38 7.97
N ALA A 56 15.79 -2.12 6.83
CA ALA A 56 14.49 -1.45 6.77
C ALA A 56 13.42 -2.24 7.53
N PHE A 57 13.45 -3.57 7.45
CA PHE A 57 12.51 -4.42 8.18
C PHE A 57 12.76 -4.38 9.69
N ARG A 58 14.02 -4.47 10.12
CA ARG A 58 14.37 -4.34 11.55
C ARG A 58 13.93 -3.01 12.13
N GLU A 59 14.17 -1.92 11.41
CA GLU A 59 13.75 -0.59 11.84
C GLU A 59 12.22 -0.52 11.94
N PHE A 60 11.51 -0.99 10.91
CA PHE A 60 10.05 -1.02 10.93
C PHE A 60 9.47 -1.89 12.06
N ASP A 61 9.99 -3.11 12.26
CA ASP A 61 9.60 -4.01 13.36
C ASP A 61 9.79 -3.33 14.71
N GLN A 62 10.95 -2.70 14.95
CA GLN A 62 11.21 -1.97 16.18
C GLN A 62 10.24 -0.80 16.39
N ARG A 63 10.00 0.02 15.35
CA ARG A 63 9.08 1.17 15.45
C ARG A 63 7.64 0.73 15.68
N PHE A 64 7.20 -0.30 14.97
CA PHE A 64 5.85 -0.83 15.13
C PHE A 64 5.66 -1.43 16.52
N THR A 65 6.58 -2.26 17.01
CA THR A 65 6.50 -2.83 18.36
C THR A 65 6.44 -1.74 19.44
N ALA A 66 7.30 -0.74 19.37
CA ALA A 66 7.29 0.37 20.33
C ALA A 66 6.00 1.20 20.25
N PHE A 67 5.44 1.39 19.04
CA PHE A 67 4.14 2.02 18.87
C PHE A 67 3.02 1.17 19.48
N SER A 68 2.98 -0.13 19.20
CA SER A 68 1.91 -1.01 19.66
C SER A 68 1.89 -1.16 21.17
N GLU A 69 3.05 -1.24 21.83
CA GLU A 69 3.16 -1.28 23.28
C GLU A 69 2.58 -0.01 23.91
N ARG A 70 2.97 1.17 23.38
CA ARG A 70 2.42 2.46 23.84
C ARG A 70 0.93 2.60 23.55
N PHE A 71 0.48 2.07 22.41
CA PHE A 71 -0.91 2.13 22.01
C PHE A 71 -1.79 1.25 22.91
N ALA A 72 -1.33 0.04 23.25
CA ALA A 72 -1.99 -0.81 24.23
C ALA A 72 -2.05 -0.14 25.61
N GLU A 73 -0.92 0.40 26.11
CA GLU A 73 -0.85 1.09 27.40
C GLU A 73 -1.81 2.29 27.47
N ALA A 74 -1.95 3.05 26.38
CA ALA A 74 -2.85 4.21 26.34
C ALA A 74 -4.34 3.85 26.40
N PHE A 75 -4.71 2.59 26.18
CA PHE A 75 -6.09 2.09 26.15
C PHE A 75 -6.30 0.86 27.06
N ASP A 76 -5.44 0.66 28.06
CA ASP A 76 -5.37 -0.54 28.92
C ASP A 76 -6.67 -0.79 29.71
N THR A 77 -7.42 0.26 30.04
CA THR A 77 -8.72 0.13 30.73
C THR A 77 -9.87 0.83 30.00
N GLU A 78 -11.11 0.39 30.28
CA GLU A 78 -12.32 0.99 29.70
C GLU A 78 -12.53 2.45 30.15
N GLU A 79 -12.00 2.83 31.31
CA GLU A 79 -12.11 4.17 31.87
C GLU A 79 -10.95 5.08 31.42
N ASP A 80 -9.84 4.51 30.97
CA ASP A 80 -8.69 5.26 30.49
C ASP A 80 -8.95 5.82 29.10
N ARG A 81 -9.13 7.14 29.07
CA ARG A 81 -9.11 7.93 27.85
C ARG A 81 -7.75 8.62 27.78
N PRO A 82 -6.94 8.39 26.73
CA PRO A 82 -5.68 9.09 26.60
C PRO A 82 -5.92 10.59 26.53
N ASP A 83 -5.12 11.35 27.28
CA ASP A 83 -5.19 12.80 27.21
C ASP A 83 -4.66 13.32 25.86
N MET A 84 -4.75 14.64 25.66
CA MET A 84 -4.29 15.29 24.43
C MET A 84 -2.80 15.08 24.16
N ALA A 85 -1.96 15.00 25.20
CA ALA A 85 -0.52 14.83 25.05
C ALA A 85 -0.18 13.38 24.65
N ALA A 86 -0.84 12.40 25.28
CA ALA A 86 -0.73 10.99 24.91
C ALA A 86 -1.20 10.75 23.47
N THR A 87 -2.34 11.34 23.08
CA THR A 87 -2.86 11.26 21.70
C THR A 87 -1.88 11.86 20.69
N ALA A 88 -1.30 13.03 20.97
CA ALA A 88 -0.29 13.64 20.11
C ALA A 88 0.99 12.78 20.00
N ALA A 89 1.42 12.16 21.10
CA ALA A 89 2.57 11.25 21.10
C ALA A 89 2.31 9.96 20.29
N LEU A 90 1.08 9.43 20.33
CA LEU A 90 0.67 8.30 19.50
C LEU A 90 0.66 8.65 18.02
N ARG A 91 0.18 9.85 17.64
CA ARG A 91 0.24 10.31 16.24
C ARG A 91 1.68 10.44 15.73
N ALA A 92 2.56 11.08 16.50
CA ALA A 92 3.97 11.20 16.12
C ALA A 92 4.65 9.82 15.98
N ALA A 93 4.33 8.89 16.88
CA ALA A 93 4.82 7.52 16.78
C ALA A 93 4.25 6.78 15.56
N MET A 94 2.98 7.00 15.22
CA MET A 94 2.36 6.46 14.00
C MET A 94 3.04 7.00 12.74
N GLU A 95 3.33 8.29 12.66
CA GLU A 95 4.08 8.88 11.54
C GLU A 95 5.46 8.23 11.37
N ASP A 96 6.16 7.96 12.47
CA ASP A 96 7.44 7.24 12.45
C ASP A 96 7.30 5.81 11.92
N VAL A 97 6.22 5.10 12.28
CA VAL A 97 5.89 3.77 11.74
C VAL A 97 5.66 3.84 10.23
N TYR A 98 4.88 4.81 9.75
CA TYR A 98 4.65 5.01 8.32
C TYR A 98 5.93 5.35 7.55
N ARG A 99 6.78 6.20 8.11
CA ARG A 99 8.06 6.55 7.50
C ARG A 99 9.00 5.35 7.39
N ALA A 100 9.02 4.48 8.40
CA ALA A 100 9.76 3.22 8.33
C ALA A 100 9.14 2.25 7.32
N LEU A 101 7.81 2.14 7.28
CA LEU A 101 7.09 1.29 6.31
C LEU A 101 7.34 1.69 4.85
N ALA A 102 7.45 3.00 4.59
CA ALA A 102 7.76 3.55 3.26
C ALA A 102 9.09 3.04 2.67
N ARG A 103 10.01 2.58 3.53
CA ARG A 103 11.28 1.98 3.10
C ARG A 103 11.13 0.53 2.62
N LEU A 104 10.04 -0.15 2.99
CA LEU A 104 9.78 -1.55 2.65
C LEU A 104 8.82 -1.72 1.48
N ILE A 105 7.76 -0.90 1.44
CA ILE A 105 6.69 -1.02 0.46
C ILE A 105 6.40 0.34 -0.18
N PRO A 106 5.89 0.37 -1.42
CA PRO A 106 5.46 1.63 -2.01
C PRO A 106 4.27 2.18 -1.21
N LEU A 107 4.44 3.38 -0.68
CA LEU A 107 3.37 4.22 -0.14
C LEU A 107 3.25 5.42 -1.08
N ARG A 108 2.03 5.90 -1.37
CA ARG A 108 1.87 7.12 -2.17
C ARG A 108 2.22 8.31 -1.31
N ASP A 109 3.12 9.16 -1.79
CA ASP A 109 3.17 10.56 -1.39
C ASP A 109 2.00 11.28 -2.07
N ALA A 110 0.96 11.59 -1.29
CA ALA A 110 -0.11 12.50 -1.71
C ALA A 110 0.15 13.90 -1.14
N GLY A 111 1.38 14.41 -1.28
CA GLY A 111 1.85 15.62 -0.59
C GLY A 111 2.64 15.30 0.68
N ASP A 112 2.36 15.97 1.80
CA ASP A 112 3.08 15.84 3.09
C ASP A 112 2.71 14.59 3.91
N GLU A 113 2.00 13.64 3.32
CA GLU A 113 1.49 12.45 4.01
C GLU A 113 1.80 11.17 3.25
N ALA A 114 2.47 10.23 3.92
CA ALA A 114 2.64 8.87 3.44
C ALA A 114 1.31 8.11 3.60
N TRP A 115 0.62 7.86 2.49
CA TRP A 115 -0.60 7.06 2.48
C TRP A 115 -0.27 5.62 2.07
N PRO A 116 -0.86 4.58 2.70
CA PRO A 116 -0.96 3.28 2.07
C PRO A 116 -1.53 3.52 0.67
N MET A 117 -0.76 3.12 -0.36
CA MET A 117 -1.30 3.05 -1.73
C MET A 117 -2.69 2.44 -1.63
N LYS A 118 -3.66 3.04 -2.33
CA LYS A 118 -5.03 2.54 -2.50
C LYS A 118 -5.00 1.20 -3.23
N PHE A 119 -4.38 0.19 -2.65
CA PHE A 119 -4.48 -1.18 -3.04
C PHE A 119 -5.79 -1.67 -2.46
N LEU A 120 -6.85 -1.55 -3.25
CA LEU A 120 -7.92 -2.53 -3.13
C LEU A 120 -7.28 -3.87 -3.51
N LEU A 121 -6.75 -4.61 -2.53
CA LEU A 121 -6.26 -5.97 -2.76
C LEU A 121 -7.37 -6.92 -3.28
N ASN A 122 -8.61 -6.41 -3.36
CA ASN A 122 -9.74 -7.00 -4.05
C ASN A 122 -9.56 -7.12 -5.58
N ASP A 123 -8.57 -6.45 -6.19
CA ASP A 123 -8.35 -6.45 -7.65
C ASP A 123 -7.17 -7.34 -8.12
N ILE A 124 -6.70 -8.30 -7.31
CA ILE A 124 -5.49 -9.07 -7.64
C ILE A 124 -5.77 -10.47 -8.22
N PRO A 125 -5.88 -10.59 -9.57
CA PRO A 125 -5.23 -11.64 -10.33
C PRO A 125 -3.98 -11.05 -11.04
N GLY A 126 -2.77 -11.31 -10.52
CA GLY A 126 -1.51 -10.87 -11.14
C GLY A 126 -0.45 -10.31 -10.17
N GLY A 127 -0.88 -9.73 -9.05
CA GLY A 127 0.00 -9.13 -8.05
C GLY A 127 0.14 -7.63 -8.23
N VAL A 128 0.43 -6.93 -7.13
CA VAL A 128 0.73 -5.49 -7.02
C VAL A 128 1.23 -4.86 -8.33
N PRO A 129 0.51 -3.93 -8.99
CA PRO A 129 0.97 -3.31 -10.23
C PRO A 129 2.26 -2.50 -10.07
N PHE A 130 2.87 -2.08 -11.19
CA PHE A 130 3.92 -1.06 -11.16
C PHE A 130 3.42 0.21 -10.43
N PRO A 131 4.30 0.94 -9.72
CA PRO A 131 3.95 2.23 -9.15
C PRO A 131 3.52 3.22 -10.24
N ASP A 132 2.50 4.03 -9.94
CA ASP A 132 1.86 4.99 -10.84
C ASP A 132 2.60 6.35 -10.91
N LEU A 133 3.87 6.40 -10.48
CA LEU A 133 4.71 7.60 -10.53
C LEU A 133 5.46 7.69 -11.86
N ASP A 134 5.71 8.92 -12.35
CA ASP A 134 6.33 9.18 -13.65
C ASP A 134 7.66 9.96 -13.50
N PRO A 135 8.83 9.32 -13.71
CA PRO A 135 9.08 7.88 -13.78
C PRO A 135 9.26 7.25 -12.37
N PRO A 136 8.89 5.98 -12.16
CA PRO A 136 9.18 5.30 -10.90
C PRO A 136 10.69 5.07 -10.77
N ASP A 137 11.24 5.26 -9.57
CA ASP A 137 12.65 4.97 -9.32
C ASP A 137 12.91 3.47 -9.09
N ARG A 138 14.18 3.05 -9.25
CA ARG A 138 14.60 1.65 -9.06
C ARG A 138 14.25 1.11 -7.67
N GLY A 139 14.37 1.93 -6.63
CA GLY A 139 14.06 1.55 -5.26
C GLY A 139 12.55 1.32 -5.05
N GLU A 140 11.70 2.16 -5.64
CA GLU A 140 10.25 2.01 -5.60
C GLU A 140 9.78 0.73 -6.28
N VAL A 141 10.38 0.42 -7.44
CA VAL A 141 10.14 -0.84 -8.15
C VAL A 141 10.58 -2.05 -7.32
N LEU A 142 11.71 -1.98 -6.62
CA LEU A 142 12.15 -3.03 -5.70
C LEU A 142 11.21 -3.18 -4.50
N ARG A 143 10.71 -2.07 -3.92
CA ARG A 143 9.69 -2.11 -2.85
C ARG A 143 8.39 -2.73 -3.33
N ALA A 144 7.96 -2.44 -4.57
CA ALA A 144 6.78 -3.07 -5.17
C ALA A 144 6.98 -4.58 -5.38
N ALA A 145 8.17 -4.98 -5.86
CA ALA A 145 8.57 -6.38 -5.98
C ALA A 145 8.61 -7.09 -4.62
N PHE A 146 9.09 -6.42 -3.57
CA PHE A 146 9.06 -6.94 -2.21
C PHE A 146 7.64 -7.14 -1.70
N LEU A 147 6.73 -6.18 -1.94
CA LEU A 147 5.30 -6.36 -1.61
C LEU A 147 4.65 -7.52 -2.39
N ARG A 148 5.06 -7.77 -3.64
CA ARG A 148 4.64 -8.99 -4.38
C ARG A 148 5.13 -10.25 -3.68
N GLU A 149 6.39 -10.30 -3.23
CA GLU A 149 6.91 -11.43 -2.45
C GLU A 149 6.09 -11.63 -1.17
N LEU A 150 5.85 -10.58 -0.37
CA LEU A 150 5.03 -10.64 0.86
C LEU A 150 3.62 -11.20 0.59
N THR A 151 3.00 -10.80 -0.52
CA THR A 151 1.62 -11.20 -0.84
C THR A 151 1.52 -12.55 -1.54
N THR A 152 2.63 -13.13 -2.01
CA THR A 152 2.66 -14.44 -2.71
C THR A 152 3.36 -15.54 -1.93
N VAL A 153 4.20 -15.20 -0.94
CA VAL A 153 4.89 -16.18 -0.10
C VAL A 153 3.90 -17.11 0.60
N ALA A 154 4.20 -18.41 0.57
CA ALA A 154 3.42 -19.41 1.27
C ALA A 154 3.86 -19.47 2.74
N ILE A 155 2.91 -19.24 3.65
CA ILE A 155 3.09 -19.39 5.10
C ILE A 155 2.19 -20.56 5.55
N PRO A 156 2.74 -21.62 6.16
CA PRO A 156 1.93 -22.70 6.72
C PRO A 156 0.99 -22.17 7.81
N GLY A 157 -0.26 -22.62 7.80
CA GLY A 157 -1.25 -22.28 8.83
C GLY A 157 -2.54 -21.68 8.27
N GLU A 158 -3.13 -20.74 9.02
CA GLU A 158 -4.41 -20.12 8.73
C GLU A 158 -4.41 -19.22 7.48
N PRO A 159 -5.57 -19.06 6.81
CA PRO A 159 -5.70 -18.13 5.69
C PRO A 159 -5.42 -16.70 6.14
N ARG A 160 -4.32 -16.14 5.64
CA ARG A 160 -3.92 -14.76 5.87
C ARG A 160 -4.72 -13.78 5.02
N SER A 161 -4.93 -12.57 5.56
CA SER A 161 -5.43 -11.47 4.77
C SER A 161 -4.27 -10.70 4.18
N LYS A 162 -4.34 -10.34 2.90
CA LYS A 162 -3.28 -9.53 2.29
C LYS A 162 -3.36 -8.06 2.75
N VAL A 163 -4.55 -7.59 3.19
CA VAL A 163 -4.85 -6.16 3.45
C VAL A 163 -4.96 -5.82 4.92
N ARG A 164 -5.32 -6.79 5.76
CA ARG A 164 -5.90 -6.51 7.07
C ARG A 164 -4.95 -5.69 7.95
N PHE A 165 -3.64 -6.00 7.94
CA PHE A 165 -2.66 -5.18 8.64
C PHE A 165 -2.65 -3.72 8.17
N LEU A 166 -2.47 -3.48 6.87
CA LEU A 166 -2.41 -2.12 6.32
C LEU A 166 -3.72 -1.35 6.56
N ALA A 167 -4.86 -2.03 6.42
CA ALA A 167 -6.17 -1.43 6.67
C ALA A 167 -6.37 -1.07 8.15
N ARG A 168 -5.91 -1.92 9.08
CA ARG A 168 -5.98 -1.64 10.52
C ARG A 168 -5.03 -0.50 10.91
N LEU A 169 -3.81 -0.48 10.35
CA LEU A 169 -2.84 0.60 10.58
C LEU A 169 -3.41 1.97 10.14
N ASP A 170 -4.02 2.00 8.95
CA ASP A 170 -4.66 3.20 8.39
C ASP A 170 -5.88 3.62 9.21
N MET A 171 -6.72 2.67 9.61
CA MET A 171 -7.85 2.92 10.50
C MET A 171 -7.38 3.51 11.84
N THR A 172 -6.32 2.96 12.44
CA THR A 172 -5.75 3.49 13.69
C THR A 172 -5.29 4.94 13.51
N ARG A 173 -4.59 5.26 12.42
CA ARG A 173 -4.17 6.63 12.11
C ARG A 173 -5.38 7.56 11.98
N MET A 174 -6.34 7.24 11.13
CA MET A 174 -7.54 8.07 10.92
C MET A 174 -8.32 8.32 12.20
N LEU A 175 -8.46 7.30 13.06
CA LEU A 175 -9.15 7.42 14.34
C LEU A 175 -8.37 8.30 15.32
N LEU A 176 -7.04 8.13 15.41
CA LEU A 176 -6.19 8.99 16.23
C LEU A 176 -6.27 10.45 15.78
N ASP A 177 -6.31 10.72 14.47
CA ASP A 177 -6.44 12.08 13.93
C ASP A 177 -7.80 12.69 14.30
N ALA A 178 -8.88 11.93 14.17
CA ALA A 178 -10.23 12.38 14.53
C ALA A 178 -10.41 12.69 16.03
N THR A 179 -9.74 11.96 16.94
CA THR A 179 -9.91 12.17 18.39
C THR A 179 -9.48 13.56 18.86
N GLY A 180 -8.40 14.11 18.31
CA GLY A 180 -7.92 15.46 18.66
C GLY A 180 -8.67 16.61 17.99
N GLU A 181 -9.62 16.33 17.10
CA GLU A 181 -10.55 17.32 16.53
C GLU A 181 -11.92 17.32 17.24
N GLY A 182 -12.06 16.59 18.35
CA GLY A 182 -13.32 16.42 19.08
C GLY A 182 -14.08 15.14 18.71
N GLY A 183 -13.36 14.07 18.35
CA GLY A 183 -13.92 12.76 18.05
C GLY A 183 -14.83 12.23 19.16
N GLY A 184 -15.96 11.64 18.77
CA GLY A 184 -16.95 11.08 19.68
C GLY A 184 -16.55 9.71 20.24
N GLU A 185 -17.25 9.28 21.30
CA GLU A 185 -17.08 8.01 22.05
C GLU A 185 -16.86 6.78 21.14
N ARG A 186 -17.57 6.72 20.01
CA ARG A 186 -17.45 5.63 19.02
C ARG A 186 -16.03 5.46 18.44
N ASN A 187 -15.25 6.53 18.31
CA ASN A 187 -13.87 6.44 17.81
C ASN A 187 -12.94 5.84 18.86
N GLU A 188 -13.21 6.09 20.13
CA GLU A 188 -12.40 5.61 21.26
C GLU A 188 -12.63 4.11 21.48
N ASP A 189 -13.87 3.64 21.38
CA ASP A 189 -14.17 2.21 21.40
C ASP A 189 -13.47 1.47 20.25
N ALA A 190 -13.45 2.06 19.05
CA ALA A 190 -12.74 1.48 17.92
C ALA A 190 -11.22 1.44 18.12
N LEU A 191 -10.64 2.50 18.69
CA LEU A 191 -9.22 2.53 19.05
C LEU A 191 -8.90 1.49 20.12
N ARG A 192 -9.76 1.30 21.12
CA ARG A 192 -9.60 0.27 22.16
C ARG A 192 -9.58 -1.13 21.55
N ILE A 193 -10.50 -1.46 20.65
CA ILE A 193 -10.49 -2.76 19.94
C ILE A 193 -9.19 -2.96 19.15
N LEU A 194 -8.67 -1.90 18.53
CA LEU A 194 -7.41 -1.96 17.78
C LEU A 194 -6.20 -2.13 18.70
N ALA A 195 -6.23 -1.51 19.88
CA ALA A 195 -5.17 -1.55 20.89
C ALA A 195 -5.14 -2.87 21.68
N ASP A 196 -6.31 -3.45 21.95
CA ASP A 196 -6.47 -4.66 22.79
C ASP A 196 -5.80 -5.89 22.17
N ASP A 197 -5.74 -6.00 20.84
CA ASP A 197 -4.92 -7.01 20.14
C ASP A 197 -5.01 -6.89 18.62
N ALA A 198 -6.12 -6.37 18.09
CA ALA A 198 -6.43 -6.51 16.67
C ALA A 198 -5.35 -5.92 15.74
N LEU A 199 -4.70 -4.82 16.09
CA LEU A 199 -3.62 -4.28 15.26
C LEU A 199 -2.37 -5.19 15.29
N VAL A 200 -1.96 -5.67 16.47
CA VAL A 200 -0.77 -6.51 16.66
C VAL A 200 -0.95 -7.88 16.03
N GLU A 201 -2.12 -8.51 16.18
CA GLU A 201 -2.43 -9.79 15.55
C GLU A 201 -2.34 -9.72 14.02
N ALA A 202 -2.87 -8.64 13.44
CA ALA A 202 -2.80 -8.43 12.00
C ALA A 202 -1.37 -8.19 11.54
N TYR A 203 -0.59 -7.41 12.30
CA TYR A 203 0.83 -7.22 12.03
C TYR A 203 1.59 -8.54 12.00
N ASP A 204 1.47 -9.35 13.04
CA ASP A 204 2.21 -10.60 13.15
C ASP A 204 1.85 -11.57 12.02
N ALA A 205 0.55 -11.78 11.79
CA ALA A 205 0.06 -12.76 10.82
C ALA A 205 0.23 -12.31 9.36
N ASP A 206 -0.07 -11.04 9.05
CA ASP A 206 -0.20 -10.57 7.67
C ASP A 206 1.07 -9.86 7.15
N PHE A 207 1.96 -9.41 8.03
CA PHE A 207 3.18 -8.69 7.64
C PHE A 207 4.47 -9.30 8.20
N ARG A 208 4.58 -9.46 9.52
CA ARG A 208 5.83 -9.87 10.18
C ARG A 208 6.27 -11.26 9.75
N ARG A 209 5.40 -12.28 9.87
CA ARG A 209 5.73 -13.66 9.45
C ARG A 209 6.04 -13.76 7.96
N PRO A 210 5.25 -13.15 7.03
CA PRO A 210 5.62 -13.07 5.62
C PRO A 210 6.97 -12.40 5.37
N ALA A 211 7.24 -11.25 6.01
CA ALA A 211 8.49 -10.52 5.83
C ALA A 211 9.69 -11.35 6.30
N LEU A 212 9.61 -11.95 7.49
CA LEU A 212 10.63 -12.87 7.98
C LEU A 212 10.85 -14.03 7.01
N ARG A 213 9.79 -14.60 6.42
CA ARG A 213 9.91 -15.68 5.44
C ARG A 213 10.56 -15.24 4.13
N VAL A 214 10.25 -14.03 3.66
CA VAL A 214 10.81 -13.45 2.42
C VAL A 214 12.26 -13.03 2.63
N LEU A 215 12.61 -12.55 3.81
CA LEU A 215 13.98 -12.14 4.17
C LEU A 215 14.85 -13.34 4.54
N ASP A 216 14.26 -14.42 5.05
CA ASP A 216 14.97 -15.68 5.28
C ASP A 216 15.45 -16.28 3.94
N ASP A 217 16.74 -16.57 3.85
CA ASP A 217 17.35 -17.18 2.68
C ASP A 217 16.78 -18.60 2.49
N GLY A 218 15.76 -18.71 1.65
CA GLY A 218 15.29 -20.00 1.17
C GLY A 218 16.44 -20.77 0.51
N TRP A 219 16.42 -22.10 0.63
CA TRP A 219 17.58 -22.99 0.40
C TRP A 219 18.26 -22.92 -0.99
N HIS A 220 17.78 -22.12 -1.96
CA HIS A 220 18.35 -22.05 -3.32
C HIS A 220 18.25 -20.68 -4.04
N THR A 221 17.71 -19.62 -3.44
CA THR A 221 17.61 -18.30 -4.11
C THR A 221 17.84 -17.15 -3.13
N SER A 222 18.62 -16.13 -3.53
CA SER A 222 18.79 -14.90 -2.76
C SER A 222 17.55 -13.99 -2.90
N LEU A 223 17.39 -13.04 -1.97
CA LEU A 223 16.32 -12.02 -2.07
C LEU A 223 16.42 -11.23 -3.38
N ALA A 224 17.61 -10.75 -3.75
CA ALA A 224 17.81 -9.98 -4.99
C ALA A 224 17.35 -10.74 -6.24
N SER A 225 17.65 -12.05 -6.33
CA SER A 225 17.20 -12.89 -7.44
C SER A 225 15.67 -13.04 -7.50
N ARG A 226 15.02 -13.15 -6.33
CA ARG A 226 13.54 -13.16 -6.25
C ARG A 226 12.95 -11.82 -6.65
N LEU A 227 13.49 -10.71 -6.12
CA LEU A 227 13.03 -9.35 -6.47
C LEU A 227 13.18 -9.09 -7.97
N ARG A 228 14.34 -9.41 -8.56
CA ARG A 228 14.55 -9.33 -10.02
C ARG A 228 13.49 -10.11 -10.80
N SER A 229 13.19 -11.34 -10.37
CA SER A 229 12.17 -12.19 -11.01
C SER A 229 10.79 -11.55 -10.95
N GLN A 230 10.44 -10.90 -9.82
CA GLN A 230 9.19 -10.15 -9.70
C GLN A 230 9.16 -8.90 -10.59
N VAL A 231 10.25 -8.14 -10.66
CA VAL A 231 10.34 -6.98 -11.57
C VAL A 231 10.17 -7.43 -13.02
N ALA A 232 10.82 -8.52 -13.44
CA ALA A 232 10.66 -9.06 -14.79
C ALA A 232 9.21 -9.49 -15.09
N ARG A 233 8.51 -10.06 -14.11
CA ARG A 233 7.07 -10.39 -14.22
C ARG A 233 6.21 -9.14 -14.34
N MET A 234 6.46 -8.13 -13.50
CA MET A 234 5.77 -6.84 -13.58
C MET A 234 5.95 -6.22 -14.98
N CYS A 235 7.16 -6.27 -15.55
CA CYS A 235 7.43 -5.77 -16.90
C CYS A 235 6.60 -6.50 -17.97
N GLY A 236 6.55 -7.83 -17.90
CA GLY A 236 5.78 -8.63 -18.86
C GLY A 236 4.27 -8.44 -18.77
N GLU A 237 3.73 -8.08 -17.60
CA GLU A 237 2.30 -7.80 -17.41
C GLU A 237 1.86 -6.46 -18.02
N VAL A 238 2.80 -5.52 -18.24
CA VAL A 238 2.50 -4.23 -18.90
C VAL A 238 2.62 -4.31 -20.43
N GLU A 239 3.41 -5.25 -20.94
CA GLU A 239 3.61 -5.45 -22.38
C GLU A 239 2.50 -6.28 -23.06
N GLY A 240 1.66 -6.98 -22.28
CA GLY A 240 0.60 -7.89 -22.77
C GLY A 240 -0.80 -7.30 -22.71
#